data_AF-A0A4V2PZA7-F1
#
_entry.id   AF-A0A4V2PZA7-F1
#
_cell.length_a   1.000
_cell.length_b   1.000
_cell.length_c   1.000
_cell.angle_alpha   90.00
_cell.angle_beta   90.00
_cell.angle_gamma   90.00
#
_symmetry.space_group_name_H-M   'P 1'
#
loop_
_entity.id
_entity.type
_entity.pdbx_description
1 polymer ?
#
loop_
_entity_poly.entity_id
_entity_poly.type
_entity_poly.pdbx_seq_one_letter_code
_entity_poly.pdbx_strand_id
1 'polypeptide(L)'
;MLFQGQYRFFGTHADRVKKLTSEFDANKHKLFSTVHEVFQLAPIVGFLYTRKADLNKDIPGDISIFDAEMSRHKDIFQFNYHLIILLDEKHEPNFETRVDKAFRFYGTDKAAPDEELYEQYARGGVDVLYEKLIEPSTSPDDYTKNLYEFMEDFESRYGQNTDEILDLCQIARG
;
A
#
# COMPACT_ATOMS: atom_id res chain seq x y z
N MET A 1 -11.77 0.30 -14.02
CA MET A 1 -11.96 0.36 -12.57
C MET A 1 -10.91 -0.53 -11.94
N LEU A 2 -10.13 0.03 -11.03
CA LEU A 2 -8.89 -0.56 -10.52
C LEU A 2 -9.07 -1.94 -9.86
N PHE A 3 -10.15 -2.15 -9.10
CA PHE A 3 -10.40 -3.39 -8.34
C PHE A 3 -11.39 -4.34 -9.04
N GLN A 4 -11.34 -4.38 -10.36
CA GLN A 4 -12.11 -5.34 -11.17
C GLN A 4 -11.16 -6.19 -12.01
N GLY A 5 -11.27 -7.52 -11.90
CA GLY A 5 -10.37 -8.43 -12.59
C GLY A 5 -9.04 -8.61 -11.86
N GLN A 6 -8.05 -9.10 -12.61
CA GLN A 6 -6.68 -9.25 -12.11
C GLN A 6 -5.96 -7.89 -12.02
N TYR A 7 -5.13 -7.73 -11.00
CA TYR A 7 -4.18 -6.61 -10.89
C TYR A 7 -2.76 -7.09 -11.16
N ARG A 8 -1.89 -6.23 -11.71
CA ARG A 8 -0.49 -6.59 -12.02
C ARG A 8 0.48 -5.49 -11.65
N PHE A 9 1.56 -5.88 -10.98
CA PHE A 9 2.78 -5.08 -10.93
C PHE A 9 3.65 -5.41 -12.15
N PHE A 10 4.39 -4.42 -12.64
CA PHE A 10 5.27 -4.53 -13.80
C PHE A 10 6.70 -4.12 -13.45
N GLY A 11 7.67 -4.55 -14.26
CA GLY A 11 9.05 -4.09 -14.22
C GLY A 11 9.71 -4.25 -12.85
N THR A 12 10.41 -3.21 -12.41
CA THR A 12 11.12 -3.25 -11.11
C THR A 12 10.19 -3.49 -9.93
N HIS A 13 8.95 -2.98 -9.98
CA HIS A 13 7.98 -3.18 -8.92
C HIS A 13 7.56 -4.65 -8.83
N ALA A 14 7.43 -5.33 -9.97
CA ALA A 14 7.18 -6.77 -9.96
C ALA A 14 8.31 -7.55 -9.30
N ASP A 15 9.56 -7.19 -9.57
CA ASP A 15 10.73 -7.86 -8.97
C ASP A 15 10.88 -7.55 -7.48
N ARG A 16 10.58 -6.33 -7.05
CA ARG A 16 10.52 -5.94 -5.63
C ARG A 16 9.45 -6.73 -4.88
N VAL A 17 8.25 -6.83 -5.45
CA VAL A 17 7.15 -7.63 -4.88
C VAL A 17 7.50 -9.11 -4.79
N LYS A 18 8.13 -9.69 -5.83
CA LYS A 18 8.62 -11.09 -5.76
C LYS A 18 9.55 -11.30 -4.58
N LYS A 19 10.51 -10.40 -4.36
CA LYS A 19 11.43 -10.48 -3.22
C LYS A 19 10.73 -10.29 -1.87
N LEU A 20 9.79 -9.36 -1.76
CA LEU A 20 8.97 -9.15 -0.56
C LEU A 20 8.14 -10.39 -0.16
N THR A 21 7.76 -11.22 -1.15
CA THR A 21 7.01 -12.47 -0.95
C THR A 21 7.87 -13.75 -0.91
N SER A 22 9.20 -13.60 -0.96
CA SER A 22 10.14 -14.72 -1.00
C SER A 22 10.40 -15.29 0.39
N GLU A 23 10.72 -16.59 0.42
CA GLU A 23 11.20 -17.27 1.63
C GLU A 23 12.61 -16.76 1.96
N PHE A 24 12.84 -16.32 3.20
CA PHE A 24 14.13 -15.73 3.60
C PHE A 24 14.99 -16.62 4.51
N ASP A 25 14.47 -17.77 4.95
CA ASP A 25 15.21 -18.73 5.78
C ASP A 25 14.89 -20.20 5.41
N ALA A 26 15.63 -21.14 6.03
CA ALA A 26 15.44 -22.57 5.79
C ALA A 26 14.08 -23.12 6.27
N ASN A 27 13.42 -22.41 7.19
CA ASN A 27 12.09 -22.74 7.67
C ASN A 27 10.97 -22.17 6.79
N LYS A 28 11.34 -21.50 5.68
CA LYS A 28 10.42 -20.91 4.70
C LYS A 28 9.59 -19.76 5.24
N HIS A 29 10.11 -19.03 6.22
CA HIS A 29 9.47 -17.81 6.68
C HIS A 29 9.43 -16.75 5.57
N LYS A 30 8.37 -15.96 5.56
CA LYS A 30 8.11 -14.88 4.60
C LYS A 30 7.69 -13.63 5.35
N LEU A 31 8.07 -12.46 4.82
CA LEU A 31 7.52 -11.19 5.30
C LEU A 31 6.07 -11.02 4.88
N PHE A 32 5.79 -11.31 3.61
CA PHE A 32 4.45 -11.33 3.04
C PHE A 32 4.18 -12.70 2.44
N SER A 33 3.06 -13.32 2.79
CA SER A 33 2.72 -14.66 2.29
C SER A 33 2.24 -14.60 0.85
N THR A 34 1.65 -13.47 0.43
CA THR A 34 1.01 -13.29 -0.86
C THR A 34 1.21 -11.89 -1.44
N VAL A 35 1.02 -11.77 -2.76
CA VAL A 35 1.11 -10.48 -3.49
C VAL A 35 0.01 -9.50 -3.05
N HIS A 36 -1.16 -10.02 -2.67
CA HIS A 36 -2.28 -9.17 -2.28
C HIS A 36 -2.02 -8.49 -0.93
N GLU A 37 -1.34 -9.14 0.01
CA GLU A 37 -0.91 -8.52 1.29
C GLU A 37 0.01 -7.33 1.05
N VAL A 38 0.96 -7.45 0.10
CA VAL A 38 1.81 -6.33 -0.32
C VAL A 38 0.96 -5.20 -0.88
N PHE A 39 -0.01 -5.49 -1.75
CA PHE A 39 -0.89 -4.48 -2.34
C PHE A 39 -1.88 -3.86 -1.35
N GLN A 40 -2.23 -4.55 -0.26
CA GLN A 40 -3.03 -3.95 0.82
C GLN A 40 -2.23 -2.87 1.55
N LEU A 41 -0.96 -3.13 1.90
CA LEU A 41 -0.16 -2.21 2.71
C LEU A 41 0.60 -1.15 1.89
N ALA A 42 1.09 -1.50 0.71
CA ALA A 42 1.96 -0.61 -0.06
C ALA A 42 1.33 0.76 -0.37
N PRO A 43 0.04 0.90 -0.77
CA PRO A 43 -0.56 2.22 -0.99
C PRO A 43 -0.55 3.09 0.27
N ILE A 44 -0.80 2.50 1.45
CA ILE A 44 -0.77 3.20 2.73
C ILE A 44 0.65 3.68 3.04
N VAL A 45 1.64 2.78 2.90
CA VAL A 45 3.06 3.12 3.11
C VAL A 45 3.49 4.22 2.13
N GLY A 46 3.15 4.10 0.85
CA GLY A 46 3.46 5.12 -0.15
C GLY A 46 2.84 6.46 0.19
N PHE A 47 1.57 6.50 0.59
CA PHE A 47 0.90 7.73 1.00
C PHE A 47 1.58 8.38 2.21
N LEU A 48 1.78 7.62 3.29
CA LEU A 48 2.36 8.13 4.54
C LEU A 48 3.80 8.62 4.36
N TYR A 49 4.63 7.89 3.61
CA TYR A 49 5.99 8.29 3.27
C TYR A 49 6.04 9.35 2.15
N THR A 50 4.88 9.82 1.64
CA THR A 50 4.76 10.75 0.50
C THR A 50 5.56 10.25 -0.73
N ARG A 51 5.58 8.93 -0.93
CA ARG A 51 6.33 8.28 -1.99
C ARG A 51 5.40 7.82 -3.11
N LYS A 52 5.69 8.31 -4.30
CA LYS A 52 5.08 7.89 -5.57
C LYS A 52 6.14 7.28 -6.48
N ALA A 53 5.70 6.38 -7.35
CA ALA A 53 6.52 5.86 -8.43
C ALA A 53 5.70 5.67 -9.70
N ASP A 54 6.34 5.92 -10.83
CA ASP A 54 5.72 5.77 -12.15
C ASP A 54 5.71 4.31 -12.60
N LEU A 55 4.79 4.01 -13.49
CA LEU A 55 4.67 2.69 -14.09
C LEU A 55 5.82 2.44 -15.09
N ASN A 56 6.54 1.33 -14.94
CA ASN A 56 7.67 0.96 -15.78
C ASN A 56 7.44 -0.35 -16.55
N LYS A 57 6.62 -0.26 -17.59
CA LYS A 57 6.28 -1.39 -18.49
C LYS A 57 7.35 -1.72 -19.52
N ASP A 58 8.33 -0.85 -19.68
CA ASP A 58 9.49 -1.03 -20.55
C ASP A 58 10.47 -2.08 -20.01
N ILE A 59 10.44 -2.35 -18.70
CA ILE A 59 11.24 -3.38 -18.05
C ILE A 59 10.47 -4.71 -18.06
N PRO A 60 11.06 -5.80 -18.58
CA PRO A 60 10.40 -7.10 -18.62
C PRO A 60 10.05 -7.65 -17.24
N GLY A 61 8.89 -8.29 -17.13
CA GLY A 61 8.45 -9.00 -15.93
C GLY A 61 7.19 -8.43 -15.32
N ASP A 62 6.31 -9.31 -14.85
CA ASP A 62 5.12 -8.97 -14.10
C ASP A 62 4.90 -9.96 -12.95
N ILE A 63 4.06 -9.56 -12.00
CA ILE A 63 3.48 -10.43 -10.98
C ILE A 63 2.05 -9.99 -10.70
N SER A 64 1.15 -10.96 -10.62
CA SER A 64 -0.30 -10.71 -10.62
C SER A 64 -0.94 -11.03 -9.27
N ILE A 65 -1.97 -10.27 -8.93
CA ILE A 65 -3.01 -10.68 -8.01
C ILE A 65 -4.16 -11.20 -8.87
N PHE A 66 -4.47 -12.49 -8.74
CA PHE A 66 -5.53 -13.10 -9.54
C PHE A 66 -6.90 -12.56 -9.15
N ASP A 67 -7.83 -12.58 -10.11
CA ASP A 67 -9.18 -12.02 -9.96
C ASP A 67 -9.94 -12.56 -8.73
N ALA A 68 -9.76 -13.84 -8.39
CA ALA A 68 -10.35 -14.42 -7.19
C ALA A 68 -9.86 -13.77 -5.89
N GLU A 69 -8.57 -13.44 -5.79
CA GLU A 69 -7.99 -12.76 -4.63
C GLU A 69 -8.35 -11.27 -4.62
N MET A 70 -8.37 -10.63 -5.80
CA MET A 70 -8.84 -9.25 -5.95
C MET A 70 -10.29 -9.10 -5.51
N SER A 71 -11.16 -10.02 -5.93
CA SER A 71 -12.58 -10.05 -5.56
C SER A 71 -12.76 -10.36 -4.07
N ARG A 72 -12.00 -11.31 -3.51
CA ARG A 72 -12.09 -11.66 -2.09
C ARG A 72 -11.72 -10.52 -1.16
N HIS A 73 -10.72 -9.71 -1.54
CA HIS A 73 -10.20 -8.61 -0.71
C HIS A 73 -10.62 -7.23 -1.23
N LYS A 74 -11.64 -7.17 -2.09
CA LYS A 74 -12.05 -5.93 -2.74
C LYS A 74 -12.40 -4.83 -1.73
N ASP A 75 -13.10 -5.18 -0.66
CA ASP A 75 -13.57 -4.21 0.33
C ASP A 75 -12.41 -3.50 1.03
N ILE A 76 -11.32 -4.22 1.36
CA ILE A 76 -10.14 -3.62 1.99
C ILE A 76 -9.37 -2.74 1.01
N PHE A 77 -9.27 -3.12 -0.27
CA PHE A 77 -8.65 -2.28 -1.30
C PHE A 77 -9.44 -0.98 -1.52
N GLN A 78 -10.77 -1.09 -1.62
CA GLN A 78 -11.66 0.05 -1.75
C GLN A 78 -11.59 0.98 -0.54
N PHE A 79 -11.57 0.41 0.67
CA PHE A 79 -11.42 1.18 1.89
C PHE A 79 -10.10 1.98 1.89
N ASN A 80 -8.98 1.33 1.57
CA ASN A 80 -7.68 2.01 1.48
C ASN A 80 -7.67 3.11 0.41
N TYR A 81 -8.30 2.86 -0.75
CA TYR A 81 -8.45 3.85 -1.80
C TYR A 81 -9.24 5.08 -1.31
N HIS A 82 -10.42 4.86 -0.72
CA HIS A 82 -11.25 5.95 -0.20
C HIS A 82 -10.50 6.78 0.84
N LEU A 83 -9.79 6.13 1.77
CA LEU A 83 -9.02 6.83 2.80
C LEU A 83 -7.90 7.68 2.19
N ILE A 84 -7.09 7.12 1.28
CA ILE A 84 -5.97 7.86 0.68
C ILE A 84 -6.47 9.06 -0.11
N ILE A 85 -7.48 8.89 -0.97
CA ILE A 85 -8.03 9.99 -1.75
C ILE A 85 -8.71 11.04 -0.86
N LEU A 86 -9.40 10.60 0.19
CA LEU A 86 -10.01 11.50 1.16
C LEU A 86 -8.96 12.30 1.95
N LEU A 87 -7.77 11.74 2.22
CA LEU A 87 -6.73 12.37 3.05
C LEU A 87 -5.68 13.16 2.25
N ASP A 88 -5.61 13.04 0.92
CA ASP A 88 -4.58 13.68 0.10
C ASP A 88 -4.86 15.18 -0.18
N GLU A 89 -4.65 16.01 0.85
CA GLU A 89 -4.78 17.48 0.78
C GLU A 89 -3.81 18.13 -0.20
N LYS A 90 -2.66 17.50 -0.42
CA LYS A 90 -1.64 18.01 -1.34
C LYS A 90 -2.08 17.85 -2.79
N HIS A 91 -2.79 16.77 -3.10
CA HIS A 91 -3.36 16.55 -4.41
C HIS A 91 -4.65 17.36 -4.63
N GLU A 92 -5.54 17.39 -3.63
CA GLU A 92 -6.80 18.13 -3.69
C GLU A 92 -7.06 18.89 -2.37
N PRO A 93 -6.85 20.21 -2.34
CA PRO A 93 -7.00 20.98 -1.10
C PRO A 93 -8.46 21.12 -0.65
N ASN A 94 -9.44 20.99 -1.56
CA ASN A 94 -10.85 21.14 -1.21
C ASN A 94 -11.44 19.84 -0.62
N PHE A 95 -11.90 19.89 0.64
CA PHE A 95 -12.46 18.72 1.34
C PHE A 95 -13.68 18.11 0.64
N GLU A 96 -14.68 18.92 0.27
CA GLU A 96 -15.89 18.41 -0.42
C GLU A 96 -15.55 17.74 -1.75
N THR A 97 -14.57 18.27 -2.47
CA THR A 97 -14.07 17.66 -3.71
C THR A 97 -13.37 16.34 -3.44
N ARG A 98 -12.60 16.21 -2.34
CA ARG A 98 -12.02 14.92 -1.92
C ARG A 98 -13.10 13.91 -1.54
N VAL A 99 -14.17 14.34 -0.86
CA VAL A 99 -15.33 13.48 -0.55
C VAL A 99 -15.98 12.98 -1.85
N ASP A 100 -16.19 13.86 -2.82
CA ASP A 100 -16.74 13.49 -4.12
C ASP A 100 -15.83 12.51 -4.87
N LYS A 101 -14.52 12.77 -4.93
CA LYS A 101 -13.52 11.89 -5.55
C LYS A 101 -13.48 10.51 -4.89
N ALA A 102 -13.42 10.47 -3.56
CA ALA A 102 -13.35 9.24 -2.79
C ALA A 102 -14.63 8.41 -2.95
N PHE A 103 -15.83 8.99 -2.84
CA PHE A 103 -17.06 8.19 -2.73
C PHE A 103 -18.01 8.29 -3.93
N ARG A 104 -18.15 9.47 -4.54
CA ARG A 104 -19.15 9.69 -5.61
C ARG A 104 -18.62 9.39 -7.01
N PHE A 105 -17.36 9.77 -7.28
CA PHE A 105 -16.74 9.56 -8.59
C PHE A 105 -16.14 8.17 -8.72
N TYR A 106 -15.81 7.54 -7.59
CA TYR A 106 -15.36 6.16 -7.57
C TYR A 106 -16.31 5.24 -8.36
N GLY A 107 -15.73 4.40 -9.20
CA GLY A 107 -16.46 3.49 -10.08
C GLY A 107 -17.03 4.12 -11.35
N THR A 108 -16.74 5.40 -11.62
CA THR A 108 -17.03 6.09 -12.88
C THR A 108 -15.74 6.45 -13.61
N ASP A 109 -15.84 6.84 -14.89
CA ASP A 109 -14.67 7.27 -15.69
C ASP A 109 -13.94 8.48 -15.08
N LYS A 110 -14.63 9.26 -14.23
CA LYS A 110 -14.03 10.42 -13.53
C LYS A 110 -12.98 10.01 -12.50
N ALA A 111 -12.99 8.77 -12.02
CA ALA A 111 -12.03 8.28 -11.04
C ALA A 111 -10.69 7.85 -11.65
N ALA A 112 -10.56 7.76 -12.98
CA ALA A 112 -9.32 7.34 -13.63
C ALA A 112 -8.03 8.04 -13.12
N PRO A 113 -7.98 9.39 -12.95
CA PRO A 113 -6.78 10.05 -12.39
C PRO A 113 -6.52 9.70 -10.92
N ASP A 114 -7.59 9.51 -10.13
CA ASP A 114 -7.49 9.16 -8.72
C ASP A 114 -7.09 7.67 -8.54
N GLU A 115 -7.57 6.78 -9.42
CA GLU A 115 -7.14 5.38 -9.52
C GLU A 115 -5.63 5.30 -9.84
N GLU A 116 -5.15 6.07 -10.83
CA GLU A 116 -3.72 6.13 -11.15
C GLU A 116 -2.90 6.71 -9.98
N LEU A 117 -3.40 7.76 -9.31
CA LEU A 117 -2.74 8.32 -8.13
C LEU A 117 -2.58 7.27 -7.01
N TYR A 118 -3.62 6.47 -6.76
CA TYR A 118 -3.55 5.36 -5.83
C TYR A 118 -2.51 4.32 -6.26
N GLU A 119 -2.47 3.96 -7.53
CA GLU A 119 -1.44 3.03 -8.05
C GLU A 119 -0.02 3.60 -7.96
N GLN A 120 0.15 4.91 -8.13
CA GLN A 120 1.43 5.60 -7.91
C GLN A 120 1.90 5.46 -6.45
N TYR A 121 0.99 5.62 -5.49
CA TYR A 121 1.29 5.35 -4.08
C TYR A 121 1.56 3.87 -3.83
N ALA A 122 0.82 2.96 -4.46
CA ALA A 122 1.07 1.52 -4.34
C ALA A 122 2.49 1.16 -4.77
N ARG A 123 2.94 1.66 -5.93
CA ARG A 123 4.30 1.46 -6.43
C ARG A 123 5.35 2.14 -5.54
N GLY A 124 5.10 3.38 -5.14
CA GLY A 124 6.00 4.09 -4.23
C GLY A 124 6.15 3.42 -2.85
N GLY A 125 5.08 2.79 -2.34
CA GLY A 125 5.16 2.01 -1.11
C GLY A 125 5.86 0.67 -1.27
N VAL A 126 5.76 0.02 -2.44
CA VAL A 126 6.58 -1.15 -2.77
C VAL A 126 8.06 -0.78 -2.72
N ASP A 127 8.44 0.40 -3.20
CA ASP A 127 9.81 0.90 -3.13
C ASP A 127 10.27 1.06 -1.69
N VAL A 128 9.48 1.75 -0.86
CA VAL A 128 9.80 1.94 0.57
C VAL A 128 9.92 0.60 1.29
N LEU A 129 8.97 -0.31 1.11
CA LEU A 129 9.00 -1.64 1.74
C LEU A 129 10.24 -2.42 1.32
N TYR A 130 10.59 -2.40 0.03
CA TYR A 130 11.79 -3.06 -0.46
C TYR A 130 13.08 -2.46 0.10
N GLU A 131 13.22 -1.14 0.03
CA GLU A 131 14.40 -0.40 0.51
C GLU A 131 14.59 -0.56 2.03
N LYS A 132 13.50 -0.68 2.78
CA LYS A 132 13.54 -0.85 4.24
C LYS A 132 13.75 -2.29 4.69
N LEU A 133 13.10 -3.26 4.04
CA LEU A 133 13.02 -4.63 4.55
C LEU A 133 13.95 -5.62 3.83
N ILE A 134 14.29 -5.36 2.56
CA ILE A 134 14.98 -6.32 1.70
C ILE A 134 16.38 -5.86 1.33
N GLU A 135 16.52 -4.62 0.85
CA GLU A 135 17.79 -4.09 0.35
C GLU A 135 18.96 -4.15 1.37
N PRO A 136 18.77 -3.84 2.66
CA PRO A 136 19.85 -3.93 3.66
C PRO A 136 20.10 -5.36 4.17
N SER A 137 19.28 -6.35 3.79
CA SER A 137 19.36 -7.71 4.32
C SER A 137 20.49 -8.51 3.68
N THR A 138 21.41 -9.02 4.49
CA THR A 138 22.52 -9.90 4.07
C THR A 138 22.41 -11.32 4.63
N SER A 139 21.57 -11.49 5.65
CA SER A 139 21.29 -12.74 6.34
C SER A 139 19.81 -12.85 6.73
N PRO A 140 19.29 -14.04 7.06
CA PRO A 140 17.91 -14.22 7.53
C PRO A 140 17.54 -13.37 8.75
N ASP A 141 18.47 -13.18 9.69
CA ASP A 141 18.25 -12.40 10.91
C ASP A 141 18.02 -10.91 10.62
N ASP A 142 18.59 -10.40 9.51
CA ASP A 142 18.42 -9.00 9.11
C ASP A 142 16.97 -8.68 8.76
N TYR A 143 16.20 -9.62 8.17
CA TYR A 143 14.80 -9.38 7.81
C TYR A 143 13.94 -9.05 9.02
N THR A 144 14.11 -9.81 10.11
CA THR A 144 13.41 -9.59 11.36
C THR A 144 13.83 -8.25 11.99
N LYS A 145 15.14 -7.98 12.05
CA LYS A 145 15.66 -6.70 12.56
C LYS A 145 15.12 -5.50 11.77
N ASN A 146 15.17 -5.57 10.44
CA ASN A 146 14.72 -4.50 9.55
C ASN A 146 13.21 -4.26 9.68
N LEU A 147 12.42 -5.33 9.89
CA LEU A 147 10.99 -5.20 10.18
C LEU A 147 10.75 -4.47 11.50
N TYR A 148 11.50 -4.80 12.57
CA TYR A 148 11.41 -4.08 13.84
C TYR A 148 11.76 -2.61 13.69
N GLU A 149 12.88 -2.29 13.05
CA GLU A 149 13.31 -0.91 12.80
C GLU A 149 12.29 -0.13 11.95
N PHE A 150 11.68 -0.79 10.95
CA PHE A 150 10.62 -0.19 10.15
C PHE A 150 9.37 0.11 10.98
N MET A 151 8.95 -0.80 11.86
CA MET A 151 7.81 -0.57 12.75
C MET A 151 8.08 0.56 13.75
N GLU A 152 9.28 0.65 14.31
CA GLU A 152 9.67 1.75 15.21
C GLU A 152 9.70 3.10 14.47
N ASP A 153 10.29 3.15 13.27
CA ASP A 153 10.29 4.35 12.42
C ASP A 153 8.85 4.77 12.05
N PHE A 154 7.99 3.80 11.74
CA PHE A 154 6.58 4.06 11.43
C PHE A 154 5.83 4.63 12.63
N GLU A 155 5.94 3.99 13.80
CA GLU A 155 5.30 4.42 15.03
C GLU A 155 5.79 5.81 15.47
N SER A 156 7.10 6.05 15.39
CA SER A 156 7.67 7.35 15.74
C SER A 156 7.16 8.47 14.82
N ARG A 157 6.86 8.19 13.55
CA ARG A 157 6.40 9.19 12.58
C ARG A 157 4.90 9.41 12.61
N TYR A 158 4.13 8.34 12.80
CA TYR A 158 2.69 8.32 12.54
C TYR A 158 1.84 7.85 13.74
N GLY A 159 2.45 7.35 14.81
CA GLY A 159 1.76 6.86 16.00
C GLY A 159 1.27 7.96 16.95
N GLN A 160 1.77 9.19 16.79
CA GLN A 160 1.29 10.35 17.55
C GLN A 160 -0.18 10.61 17.16
N ASN A 161 -1.07 10.65 18.17
CA ASN A 161 -2.54 10.76 18.10
C ASN A 161 -3.34 9.44 18.20
N THR A 162 -2.70 8.28 18.36
CA THR A 162 -3.42 7.01 18.60
C THR A 162 -4.25 7.08 19.89
N ASP A 163 -3.70 7.70 20.94
CA ASP A 163 -4.39 7.87 22.23
C ASP A 163 -5.63 8.78 22.11
N GLU A 164 -5.56 9.85 21.32
CA GLU A 164 -6.71 10.75 21.07
C GLU A 164 -7.83 10.04 20.31
N ILE A 165 -7.49 9.16 19.37
CA ILE A 165 -8.48 8.34 18.64
C ILE A 165 -9.14 7.32 19.58
N LEU A 166 -8.38 6.71 20.49
CA LEU A 166 -8.91 5.79 21.49
C LEU A 166 -9.86 6.50 22.46
N ASP A 167 -9.52 7.72 22.89
CA ASP A 167 -10.37 8.56 23.73
C ASP A 167 -11.67 8.94 23.01
N LEU A 168 -11.60 9.36 21.75
CA LEU A 168 -12.79 9.63 20.93
C LEU A 168 -13.67 8.38 20.74
N CYS A 169 -13.08 7.20 20.58
CA CYS A 169 -13.79 5.93 20.48
C CYS A 169 -14.46 5.50 21.80
N GLN A 170 -13.93 5.92 22.94
CA GLN A 170 -14.56 5.71 24.25
C GLN A 170 -15.73 6.66 24.45
N ILE A 171 -15.60 7.93 24.03
CA ILE A 171 -16.66 8.93 24.09
C ILE A 171 -17.85 8.53 23.19
N ALA A 172 -17.59 8.00 21.99
CA ALA A 172 -18.64 7.57 21.07
C ALA A 172 -19.42 6.30 21.51
N ARG A 173 -18.93 5.58 22.54
CA ARG A 173 -19.62 4.43 23.14
C ARG A 173 -20.43 4.80 24.40
N GLY A 174 -20.34 6.04 24.88
CA GLY A 174 -21.13 6.60 25.97
C GLY A 174 -22.31 7.41 25.47
#